data_AF-A0A971ENV6-F1
#
_entry.id   AF-A0A971ENV6-F1
#
_cell.length_a   1.000
_cell.length_b   1.000
_cell.length_c   1.000
_cell.angle_alpha   90.00
_cell.angle_beta   90.00
_cell.angle_gamma   90.00
#
_symmetry.space_group_name_H-M   'P 1'
#
loop_
_entity.id
_entity.type
_entity.pdbx_description
1 polymer ?
#
loop_
_entity_poly.entity_id
_entity_poly.type
_entity_poly.pdbx_seq_one_letter_code
_entity_poly.pdbx_strand_id
1 'polypeptide(L)'
;MKKIAAAAAIALAIATSAAIVSPAAAMPLDKKIDHCERCKDKRGEEFKKDPIKFLEEKKSRILKLMQEGKIDKDVAQKAIEKIDKKIEEIKEFQNLPLEKKREVLINKYKDRMAEMVKKGKIKQDEADKKMKEFIEKINSWDGKGYPIFHHKK
;
A
#
# COMPACT_ATOMS: atom_id res chain seq x y z
N MET A 1 50.51 -37.89 -29.20
CA MET A 1 51.02 -37.56 -30.54
C MET A 1 50.79 -36.08 -30.81
N LYS A 2 51.87 -35.34 -31.08
CA LYS A 2 51.90 -33.94 -31.54
C LYS A 2 51.39 -33.87 -32.99
N LYS A 3 50.57 -32.86 -33.37
CA LYS A 3 50.59 -32.03 -34.62
C LYS A 3 49.58 -30.87 -34.40
N ILE A 4 50.00 -29.65 -34.05
CA ILE A 4 50.42 -28.50 -34.89
C ILE A 4 49.30 -27.95 -35.81
N ALA A 5 48.84 -26.76 -35.43
CA ALA A 5 48.40 -25.56 -36.18
C ALA A 5 47.76 -25.65 -37.57
N ALA A 6 46.69 -24.86 -37.76
CA ALA A 6 46.61 -23.89 -38.84
C ALA A 6 45.62 -22.77 -38.47
N ALA A 7 46.13 -21.56 -38.34
CA ALA A 7 45.35 -20.33 -38.29
C ALA A 7 44.96 -19.93 -39.73
N ALA A 8 43.73 -19.47 -39.93
CA ALA A 8 43.35 -18.70 -41.10
C ALA A 8 42.45 -17.56 -40.64
N ALA A 9 43.05 -16.38 -40.48
CA ALA A 9 42.34 -15.12 -40.34
C ALA A 9 41.88 -14.68 -41.72
N ILE A 10 40.57 -14.48 -41.90
CA ILE A 10 40.03 -13.73 -43.02
C ILE A 10 39.20 -12.61 -42.41
N ALA A 11 39.83 -11.44 -42.33
CA ALA A 11 39.13 -10.19 -42.14
C ALA A 11 38.65 -9.71 -43.51
N LEU A 12 37.34 -9.61 -43.69
CA LEU A 12 36.76 -8.77 -44.73
C LEU A 12 35.78 -7.80 -44.07
N ALA A 13 36.23 -6.56 -43.94
CA ALA A 13 35.39 -5.43 -43.60
C ALA A 13 34.66 -4.95 -44.85
N ILE A 14 33.33 -4.88 -44.84
CA ILE A 14 32.56 -4.01 -45.73
C ILE A 14 31.45 -3.36 -44.90
N ALA A 15 31.46 -2.03 -44.93
CA ALA A 15 30.59 -1.12 -44.21
C ALA A 15 29.26 -0.88 -44.95
N THR A 16 28.35 -0.16 -44.26
CA THR A 16 27.04 0.40 -44.66
C THR A 16 25.87 -0.61 -44.63
N SER A 17 24.72 -0.36 -43.99
CA SER A 17 24.04 0.90 -43.67
C SER A 17 23.36 0.85 -42.29
N ALA A 18 23.31 2.00 -41.62
CA ALA A 18 22.52 2.20 -40.42
C ALA A 18 21.02 2.17 -40.75
N ALA A 19 20.28 1.30 -40.07
CA ALA A 19 18.88 1.52 -39.75
C ALA A 19 18.77 1.38 -38.23
N ILE A 20 18.64 2.53 -37.56
CA ILE A 20 18.36 2.63 -36.13
C ILE A 20 16.97 2.04 -35.91
N VAL A 21 16.89 0.78 -35.50
CA VAL A 21 15.69 0.23 -34.87
C VAL A 21 15.83 0.53 -33.38
N SER A 22 15.29 1.67 -32.96
CA SER A 22 14.92 1.88 -31.57
C SER A 22 13.58 1.20 -31.32
N PRO A 23 13.49 0.28 -30.36
CA PRO A 23 12.27 0.12 -29.60
C PRO A 23 12.52 0.45 -28.13
N ALA A 24 11.53 1.11 -27.56
CA ALA A 24 11.41 1.43 -26.15
C ALA A 24 12.47 2.43 -25.65
N ALA A 25 12.19 3.71 -25.94
CA ALA A 25 12.23 4.68 -24.86
C ALA A 25 11.69 4.01 -23.58
N ALA A 26 12.58 3.74 -22.64
CA ALA A 26 12.21 3.62 -21.25
C ALA A 26 11.47 4.91 -20.93
N MET A 27 10.15 4.84 -20.90
CA MET A 27 9.36 5.95 -20.39
C MET A 27 9.78 6.11 -18.92
N PRO A 28 10.32 7.26 -18.52
CA PRO A 28 10.40 7.55 -17.10
C PRO A 28 8.94 7.61 -16.63
N LEU A 29 8.52 6.62 -15.85
CA LEU A 29 7.32 6.74 -15.02
C LEU A 29 7.63 7.65 -13.81
N ASP A 30 8.26 8.80 -14.08
CA ASP A 30 8.06 10.02 -13.30
C ASP A 30 6.91 10.78 -13.95
N LYS A 31 5.73 10.16 -13.94
CA LYS A 31 4.52 10.95 -13.86
C LYS A 31 4.44 11.35 -12.40
N LYS A 32 4.82 12.61 -12.12
CA LYS A 32 4.22 13.37 -11.02
C LYS A 32 2.77 12.95 -10.95
N ILE A 33 2.43 12.23 -9.89
CA ILE A 33 1.05 11.87 -9.58
C ILE A 33 0.39 13.22 -9.34
N ASP A 34 -0.25 13.71 -10.40
CA ASP A 34 -1.22 14.78 -10.34
C ASP A 34 -2.14 14.42 -9.19
N HIS A 35 -2.15 15.26 -8.16
CA HIS A 35 -2.97 15.04 -6.99
C HIS A 35 -4.41 15.05 -7.48
N CYS A 36 -4.96 13.85 -7.68
CA CYS A 36 -6.35 13.64 -8.02
C CYS A 36 -7.21 14.15 -6.85
N GLU A 37 -7.49 15.45 -6.80
CA GLU A 37 -8.44 16.09 -5.88
C GLU A 37 -9.88 15.58 -6.07
N ARG A 38 -10.10 14.65 -7.01
CA ARG A 38 -11.38 13.99 -7.28
C ARG A 38 -11.30 12.47 -7.29
N CYS A 39 -10.37 11.89 -6.54
CA CYS A 39 -10.44 10.49 -6.19
C CYS A 39 -11.25 10.37 -4.89
N LYS A 40 -12.57 10.61 -4.98
CA LYS A 40 -13.52 10.01 -4.03
C LYS A 40 -13.44 8.51 -4.26
N ASP A 41 -12.41 7.89 -3.70
CA ASP A 41 -12.06 6.50 -3.94
C ASP A 41 -13.24 5.68 -3.40
N LYS A 42 -14.12 5.21 -4.29
CA LYS A 42 -15.31 4.39 -3.92
C LYS A 42 -14.90 3.22 -3.02
N ARG A 43 -13.67 2.72 -3.21
CA ARG A 43 -13.01 1.71 -2.39
C ARG A 43 -12.88 2.10 -0.91
N GLY A 44 -12.61 3.38 -0.63
CA GLY A 44 -12.53 3.92 0.72
C GLY A 44 -13.91 4.13 1.36
N GLU A 45 -14.97 4.26 0.57
CA GLU A 45 -16.36 4.27 1.08
C GLU A 45 -16.89 2.86 1.34
N GLU A 46 -16.56 1.88 0.49
CA GLU A 46 -16.92 0.46 0.69
C GLU A 46 -16.29 -0.12 1.95
N PHE A 47 -14.99 0.12 2.19
CA PHE A 47 -14.31 -0.31 3.42
C PHE A 47 -14.92 0.29 4.69
N LYS A 48 -15.46 1.52 4.62
CA LYS A 48 -16.11 2.16 5.78
C LYS A 48 -17.45 1.52 6.13
N LYS A 49 -18.17 0.99 5.14
CA LYS A 49 -19.48 0.36 5.32
C LYS A 49 -19.34 -1.04 5.89
N ASP A 50 -18.49 -1.86 5.26
CA ASP A 50 -18.23 -3.23 5.69
C ASP A 50 -16.76 -3.59 5.45
N PRO A 51 -15.89 -3.37 6.46
CA PRO A 51 -14.46 -3.56 6.30
C PRO A 51 -14.09 -5.04 6.15
N ILE A 52 -14.89 -5.97 6.71
CA ILE A 52 -14.64 -7.41 6.58
C ILE A 52 -14.96 -7.84 5.15
N LYS A 53 -16.15 -7.50 4.65
CA LYS A 53 -16.54 -7.82 3.27
C LYS A 53 -15.56 -7.25 2.25
N PHE A 54 -15.13 -6.01 2.42
CA PHE A 54 -14.12 -5.40 1.53
C PHE A 54 -12.82 -6.21 1.50
N LEU A 55 -12.36 -6.70 2.67
CA LEU A 55 -11.15 -7.49 2.78
C LEU A 55 -11.31 -8.88 2.15
N GLU A 56 -12.48 -9.52 2.31
CA GLU A 56 -12.80 -10.79 1.65
C GLU A 56 -12.84 -10.66 0.12
N GLU A 57 -13.45 -9.59 -0.40
CA GLU A 57 -13.44 -9.29 -1.84
C GLU A 57 -12.02 -9.01 -2.36
N LYS A 58 -11.17 -8.37 -1.54
CA LYS A 58 -9.76 -8.15 -1.87
C LYS A 58 -8.99 -9.47 -1.91
N LYS A 59 -9.24 -10.39 -0.96
CA LYS A 59 -8.66 -11.74 -0.94
C LYS A 59 -9.05 -12.52 -2.20
N SER A 60 -10.32 -12.48 -2.59
CA SER A 60 -10.81 -13.10 -3.82
C SER A 60 -10.12 -12.56 -5.08
N ARG A 61 -9.92 -11.23 -5.16
CA ARG A 61 -9.17 -10.59 -6.26
C ARG A 61 -7.72 -11.07 -6.34
N ILE A 62 -7.04 -11.22 -5.21
CA ILE A 62 -5.65 -11.72 -5.16
C ILE A 62 -5.59 -13.17 -5.65
N LEU A 63 -6.51 -14.03 -5.20
CA LEU A 63 -6.58 -15.42 -5.66
C LEU A 63 -6.80 -15.52 -7.18
N LYS A 64 -7.67 -14.68 -7.74
CA LYS A 64 -7.89 -14.60 -9.19
C LYS A 64 -6.62 -14.19 -9.94
N LEU A 65 -5.92 -13.14 -9.48
CA LEU A 65 -4.67 -12.69 -10.10
C LEU A 65 -3.57 -13.77 -10.02
N MET A 66 -3.54 -14.54 -8.95
CA MET A 66 -2.60 -15.67 -8.78
C MET A 66 -2.91 -16.78 -9.78
N GLN A 67 -4.18 -17.15 -9.94
CA GLN A 67 -4.62 -18.15 -10.93
C GLN A 67 -4.35 -17.70 -12.38
N GLU A 68 -4.48 -16.41 -12.65
CA GLU A 68 -4.15 -15.80 -13.95
C GLU A 68 -2.63 -15.66 -14.19
N GLY A 69 -1.78 -16.03 -13.22
CA GLY A 69 -0.32 -15.90 -13.33
C GLY A 69 0.19 -14.44 -13.32
N LYS A 70 -0.66 -13.48 -12.95
CA LYS A 70 -0.32 -12.04 -12.93
C LYS A 70 0.45 -11.63 -11.69
N ILE A 71 0.39 -12.44 -10.64
CA ILE A 71 1.16 -12.28 -9.42
C ILE A 71 1.81 -13.60 -9.04
N ASP A 72 2.98 -13.51 -8.44
CA ASP A 72 3.69 -14.65 -7.89
C ASP A 72 2.93 -15.27 -6.70
N LYS A 73 3.07 -16.59 -6.52
CA LYS A 73 2.37 -17.36 -5.48
C LYS A 73 2.78 -16.91 -4.08
N ASP A 74 4.06 -16.64 -3.83
CA ASP A 74 4.53 -16.22 -2.52
C ASP A 74 4.07 -14.80 -2.20
N VAL A 75 4.01 -13.93 -3.21
CA VAL A 75 3.44 -12.58 -3.08
C VAL A 75 1.95 -12.64 -2.76
N ALA A 76 1.21 -13.49 -3.47
CA ALA A 76 -0.22 -13.70 -3.24
C ALA A 76 -0.47 -14.22 -1.82
N GLN A 77 0.29 -15.22 -1.38
CA GLN A 77 0.15 -15.85 -0.07
C GLN A 77 0.44 -14.84 1.06
N LYS A 78 1.53 -14.08 0.99
CA LYS A 78 1.84 -13.02 1.96
C LYS A 78 0.76 -11.94 2.02
N ALA A 79 0.15 -11.61 0.87
CA ALA A 79 -0.93 -10.63 0.83
C ALA A 79 -2.21 -11.16 1.48
N ILE A 80 -2.52 -12.45 1.26
CA ILE A 80 -3.66 -13.14 1.87
C ILE A 80 -3.48 -13.23 3.39
N GLU A 81 -2.31 -13.63 3.89
CA GLU A 81 -2.00 -13.70 5.32
C GLU A 81 -2.19 -12.35 6.02
N LYS A 82 -1.74 -11.26 5.39
CA LYS A 82 -1.95 -9.90 5.89
C LYS A 82 -3.43 -9.52 5.93
N ILE A 83 -4.23 -9.98 4.96
CA ILE A 83 -5.67 -9.73 4.94
C ILE A 83 -6.36 -10.53 6.03
N ASP A 84 -6.03 -11.81 6.20
CA ASP A 84 -6.64 -12.67 7.22
C ASP A 84 -6.36 -12.13 8.63
N LYS A 85 -5.10 -11.79 8.91
CA LYS A 85 -4.73 -11.11 10.16
C LYS A 85 -5.51 -9.80 10.36
N LYS A 86 -5.73 -9.03 9.29
CA LYS A 86 -6.49 -7.78 9.36
C LYS A 86 -7.97 -8.03 9.67
N ILE A 87 -8.57 -9.07 9.10
CA ILE A 87 -9.94 -9.48 9.39
C ILE A 87 -10.05 -9.90 10.85
N GLU A 88 -9.11 -10.69 11.36
CA GLU A 88 -9.06 -11.09 12.77
C GLU A 88 -8.95 -9.88 13.70
N GLU A 89 -8.00 -8.96 13.47
CA GLU A 89 -7.87 -7.71 14.23
C GLU A 89 -9.19 -6.90 14.27
N ILE A 90 -9.93 -6.87 13.16
CA ILE A 90 -11.21 -6.15 13.07
C ILE A 90 -12.29 -6.87 13.89
N LYS A 91 -12.37 -8.20 13.81
CA LYS A 91 -13.32 -9.01 14.58
C LYS A 91 -13.05 -8.88 16.08
N GLU A 92 -11.79 -9.02 16.49
CA GLU A 92 -11.37 -8.81 17.88
C GLU A 92 -11.75 -7.41 18.36
N PHE A 93 -11.43 -6.38 17.57
CA PHE A 93 -11.78 -5.00 17.90
C PHE A 93 -13.30 -4.81 18.01
N GLN A 94 -14.10 -5.40 17.11
CA GLN A 94 -15.56 -5.32 17.13
C GLN A 94 -16.16 -5.99 18.38
N ASN A 95 -15.52 -7.02 18.91
CA ASN A 95 -15.94 -7.74 20.12
C ASN A 95 -15.57 -7.00 21.42
N LEU A 96 -14.70 -5.99 21.38
CA LEU A 96 -14.34 -5.22 22.57
C LEU A 96 -15.53 -4.38 23.10
N PRO A 97 -15.61 -4.18 24.43
CA PRO A 97 -16.52 -3.20 25.00
C PRO A 97 -16.13 -1.78 24.56
N LEU A 98 -17.11 -0.87 24.54
CA LEU A 98 -16.95 0.49 24.00
C LEU A 98 -15.74 1.24 24.58
N GLU A 99 -15.55 1.18 25.91
CA GLU A 99 -14.40 1.83 26.55
C GLU A 99 -13.06 1.29 26.06
N LYS A 100 -12.96 -0.03 25.88
CA LYS A 100 -11.75 -0.66 25.36
C LYS A 100 -11.52 -0.34 23.89
N LYS A 101 -12.59 -0.20 23.09
CA LYS A 101 -12.48 0.31 21.72
C LYS A 101 -11.90 1.72 21.69
N ARG A 102 -12.39 2.63 22.54
CA ARG A 102 -11.86 4.00 22.67
C ARG A 102 -10.38 4.00 23.04
N GLU A 103 -10.01 3.23 24.06
CA GLU A 103 -8.63 3.11 24.53
C GLU A 103 -7.69 2.64 23.41
N VAL A 104 -8.06 1.57 22.69
CA VAL A 104 -7.28 1.05 21.56
C VAL A 104 -7.07 2.10 20.47
N LEU A 105 -8.11 2.87 20.14
CA LEU A 105 -8.02 3.92 19.12
C LEU A 105 -7.14 5.09 19.56
N ILE A 106 -7.28 5.54 20.81
CA ILE A 106 -6.46 6.61 21.40
C ILE A 106 -4.99 6.20 21.41
N ASN A 107 -4.68 4.98 21.85
CA ASN A 107 -3.30 4.48 21.90
C ASN A 107 -2.69 4.38 20.49
N LYS A 108 -3.42 3.80 19.52
CA LYS A 108 -2.94 3.75 18.13
C LYS A 108 -2.68 5.14 17.54
N TYR A 109 -3.53 6.12 17.85
CA TYR A 109 -3.34 7.49 17.37
C TYR A 109 -2.15 8.17 18.05
N LYS A 110 -1.97 7.95 19.36
CA LYS A 110 -0.81 8.42 20.13
C LYS A 110 0.50 7.94 19.52
N ASP A 111 0.61 6.64 19.26
CA ASP A 111 1.81 6.03 18.69
C ASP A 111 2.14 6.63 17.33
N ARG A 112 1.11 6.83 16.49
CA ARG A 112 1.27 7.50 15.19
C ARG A 112 1.74 8.94 15.33
N MET A 113 1.18 9.71 16.27
CA MET A 113 1.63 11.09 16.52
C MET A 113 3.09 11.11 16.98
N ALA A 114 3.45 10.26 17.94
CA ALA A 114 4.83 10.15 18.43
C ALA A 114 5.82 9.76 17.32
N GLU A 115 5.43 8.84 16.43
CA GLU A 115 6.24 8.48 15.26
C GLU A 115 6.41 9.67 14.30
N MET A 116 5.37 10.47 14.07
CA MET A 116 5.46 11.65 13.21
C MET A 116 6.33 12.76 13.82
N VAL A 117 6.25 12.98 15.13
CA VAL A 117 7.16 13.89 15.86
C VAL A 117 8.60 13.40 15.76
N LYS A 118 8.84 12.12 16.04
CA LYS A 118 10.18 11.51 15.96
C LYS A 118 10.79 11.64 14.55
N LYS A 119 9.96 11.54 13.50
CA LYS A 119 10.38 11.72 12.11
C LYS A 119 10.52 13.20 11.70
N GLY A 120 10.28 14.16 12.61
CA GLY A 120 10.32 15.59 12.33
C GLY A 120 9.22 16.07 11.38
N LYS A 121 8.16 15.26 11.15
CA LYS A 121 7.08 15.61 10.23
C LYS A 121 6.10 16.63 10.81
N ILE A 122 5.97 16.65 12.14
CA ILE A 122 5.16 17.58 12.91
C ILE A 122 5.93 17.98 14.16
N LYS A 123 5.60 19.14 14.73
CA LYS A 123 6.10 19.55 16.05
C LYS A 123 5.28 18.91 17.17
N GLN A 124 5.84 18.87 18.38
CA GLN A 124 5.16 18.34 19.57
C GLN A 124 3.83 19.08 19.83
N ASP A 125 3.83 20.42 19.78
CA ASP A 125 2.60 21.22 19.99
C ASP A 125 1.49 20.89 18.98
N GLU A 126 1.87 20.63 17.72
CA GLU A 126 0.91 20.23 16.68
C GLU A 126 0.37 18.82 16.95
N ALA A 127 1.23 17.89 17.37
CA ALA A 127 0.83 16.54 17.77
C ALA A 127 -0.16 16.57 18.94
N ASP A 128 0.13 17.39 19.96
CA ASP A 128 -0.70 17.51 21.16
C ASP A 128 -2.06 18.14 20.83
N LYS A 129 -2.11 19.14 19.94
CA LYS A 129 -3.37 19.70 19.43
C LYS A 129 -4.22 18.64 18.72
N LYS A 130 -3.63 17.92 17.77
CA LYS A 130 -4.33 16.83 17.04
C LYS A 130 -4.80 15.73 18.00
N MET A 131 -4.01 15.42 19.01
CA MET A 131 -4.34 14.41 20.02
C MET A 131 -5.58 14.80 20.84
N LYS A 132 -5.67 16.06 21.29
CA LYS A 132 -6.85 16.58 22.00
C LYS A 132 -8.12 16.47 21.14
N GLU A 133 -8.07 16.98 19.91
CA GLU A 133 -9.20 16.91 18.97
C GLU A 133 -9.64 15.46 18.69
N PHE A 134 -8.69 14.53 18.63
CA PHE A 134 -8.98 13.11 18.43
C PHE A 134 -9.66 12.48 19.64
N ILE A 135 -9.15 12.73 20.85
CA ILE A 135 -9.73 12.22 22.10
C ILE A 135 -11.17 12.70 22.27
N GLU A 136 -11.45 13.99 22.01
CA GLU A 136 -12.81 14.53 22.08
C GLU A 136 -13.77 13.78 21.14
N LYS A 137 -13.36 13.56 19.88
CA LYS A 137 -14.16 12.82 18.90
C LYS A 137 -14.39 11.36 19.31
N ILE A 138 -13.37 10.72 19.87
CA ILE A 138 -13.46 9.33 20.36
C ILE A 138 -14.42 9.22 21.55
N ASN A 139 -14.40 10.19 22.46
CA ASN A 139 -15.28 10.20 23.62
C ASN A 139 -16.76 10.34 23.22
N SER A 140 -17.05 11.11 22.16
CA SER A 140 -18.41 11.24 21.61
C SER A 140 -18.80 10.12 20.63
N TRP A 141 -17.92 9.15 20.36
CA TRP A 141 -18.20 8.07 19.41
C TRP A 141 -18.98 6.92 20.06
N ASP A 142 -19.99 6.42 19.36
CA ASP A 142 -20.95 5.42 19.82
C ASP A 142 -20.46 3.95 19.70
N GLY A 143 -19.25 3.76 19.18
CA GLY A 143 -18.66 2.43 18.96
C GLY A 143 -19.09 1.74 17.68
N LYS A 144 -19.92 2.38 16.83
CA LYS A 144 -20.38 1.82 15.57
C LYS A 144 -19.54 2.32 14.39
N GLY A 145 -19.21 1.41 13.48
CA GLY A 145 -18.39 1.68 12.29
C GLY A 145 -16.91 1.95 12.61
N TYR A 146 -16.12 2.26 11.59
CA TYR A 146 -14.77 2.81 11.81
C TYR A 146 -14.89 4.32 11.94
N PRO A 147 -14.42 4.94 13.04
CA PRO A 147 -14.71 6.34 13.28
C PRO A 147 -14.03 7.23 12.23
N ILE A 148 -14.85 8.03 11.57
CA ILE A 148 -14.46 8.85 10.42
C ILE A 148 -13.98 10.20 10.94
N PHE A 149 -12.68 10.32 11.22
CA PHE A 149 -12.08 11.58 11.67
C PHE A 149 -11.63 12.44 10.48
N HIS A 150 -12.52 12.70 9.53
CA HIS A 150 -12.21 13.66 8.45
C HIS A 150 -12.33 15.09 8.97
N HIS A 151 -11.42 15.93 8.51
CA HIS A 151 -11.46 17.38 8.72
C HIS A 151 -12.75 17.93 8.11
N LYS A 152 -13.52 18.72 8.86
CA LYS A 152 -14.31 19.77 8.20
C LYS A 152 -13.28 20.82 7.75
N LYS A 153 -13.25 21.07 6.44
CA LYS A 153 -12.59 22.26 5.88
C LYS A 153 -13.22 23.51 6.46
#